data_AF-A0A2H5PVR8-F1
#
_entry.id   AF-A0A2H5PVR8-F1
#
_cell.length_a   1.000
_cell.length_b   1.000
_cell.length_c   1.000
_cell.angle_alpha   90.00
_cell.angle_beta   90.00
_cell.angle_gamma   90.00
#
_symmetry.space_group_name_H-M   'P 1'
#
loop_
_entity.id
_entity.type
_entity.pdbx_description
1 polymer ?
#
loop_
_entity_poly.entity_id
_entity_poly.type
_entity_poly.pdbx_seq_one_letter_code
_entity_poly.pdbx_strand_id
1 'polypeptide(L)'
;MYERQAAKRYTRAMFRLVRDELEKERLVMTVIGGRDVMSTTYHVRHFEVFGKEVKMVITKPTNTVCCCCKLFETIGIPCSYTFVVLKAENITKIPGSMILSRWTKDAKIMDHGSLETCSTISHYMIKEAGVGLIFSSC
;
A
#
# COMPACT_ATOMS: atom_id res chain seq x y z
N MET A 1 7.66 -0.59 15.21
CA MET A 1 6.22 -0.38 15.53
C MET A 1 5.28 -1.13 14.58
N TYR A 2 5.45 -1.04 13.25
CA TYR A 2 4.61 -1.78 12.29
C TYR A 2 4.72 -3.30 12.43
N GLU A 3 5.92 -3.84 12.69
CA GLU A 3 6.14 -5.27 12.84
C GLU A 3 5.23 -5.91 13.91
N ARG A 4 5.15 -5.30 15.10
CA ARG A 4 4.25 -5.75 16.19
C ARG A 4 2.78 -5.72 15.77
N GLN A 5 2.37 -4.68 15.03
CA GLN A 5 0.99 -4.57 14.53
C GLN A 5 0.70 -5.64 13.47
N ALA A 6 1.63 -5.84 12.54
CA ALA A 6 1.53 -6.84 11.50
C ALA A 6 1.45 -8.25 12.12
N ALA A 7 2.30 -8.56 13.10
CA ALA A 7 2.28 -9.83 13.82
C ALA A 7 0.96 -10.10 14.55
N LYS A 8 0.28 -9.03 15.02
CA LYS A 8 -1.03 -9.13 15.66
C LYS A 8 -2.15 -9.38 14.65
N ARG A 9 -2.16 -8.65 13.54
CA ARG A 9 -3.27 -8.61 12.57
C ARG A 9 -3.20 -9.70 11.50
N TYR A 10 -2.04 -9.90 10.88
CA TYR A 10 -1.89 -10.79 9.73
C TYR A 10 -1.78 -12.27 10.14
N THR A 11 -2.21 -13.17 9.26
CA THR A 11 -1.87 -14.59 9.37
C THR A 11 -0.36 -14.79 9.38
N ARG A 12 0.12 -15.93 9.89
CA ARG A 12 1.56 -16.21 10.03
C ARG A 12 2.32 -16.12 8.69
N ALA A 13 1.71 -16.60 7.60
CA ALA A 13 2.31 -16.55 6.27
C ALA A 13 2.45 -15.10 5.77
N MET A 14 1.36 -14.32 5.87
CA MET A 14 1.35 -12.93 5.41
C MET A 14 2.26 -12.04 6.26
N PHE A 15 2.34 -12.28 7.57
CA PHE A 15 3.28 -11.57 8.45
C PHE A 15 4.74 -11.72 8.00
N ARG A 16 5.15 -12.90 7.52
CA ARG A 16 6.52 -13.10 7.01
C ARG A 16 6.80 -12.18 5.83
N LEU A 17 5.90 -12.12 4.85
CA LEU A 17 6.04 -11.24 3.69
C LEU A 17 6.08 -9.76 4.09
N VAL A 18 5.21 -9.35 5.02
CA VAL A 18 5.22 -7.96 5.53
C VAL A 18 6.54 -7.65 6.25
N ARG A 19 7.08 -8.59 7.01
CA ARG A 19 8.36 -8.41 7.69
C ARG A 19 9.51 -8.24 6.68
N ASP A 20 9.54 -9.05 5.62
CA ASP A 20 10.54 -8.92 4.56
C ASP A 20 10.47 -7.52 3.89
N GLU A 21 9.26 -7.00 3.67
CA GLU A 21 9.08 -5.62 3.16
C GLU A 21 9.53 -4.55 4.17
N LEU A 22 9.31 -4.76 5.47
CA LEU A 22 9.80 -3.88 6.54
C LEU A 22 11.34 -3.89 6.68
N GLU A 23 12.00 -4.99 6.30
CA GLU A 23 13.46 -5.05 6.26
C GLU A 23 14.02 -4.28 5.06
N LYS A 24 13.41 -4.46 3.87
CA LYS A 24 13.78 -3.73 2.64
C LYS A 24 13.57 -2.22 2.76
N GLU A 25 12.56 -1.81 3.51
CA GLU A 25 12.25 -0.40 3.80
C GLU A 25 13.46 0.39 4.32
N ARG A 26 14.39 -0.25 5.03
CA ARG A 26 15.61 0.38 5.56
C ARG A 26 16.56 0.90 4.48
N LEU A 27 16.46 0.36 3.26
CA LEU A 27 17.27 0.73 2.10
C LEU A 27 16.51 1.62 1.13
N VAL A 28 15.45 2.30 1.60
CA VAL A 28 14.62 3.18 0.78
C VAL A 28 14.65 4.58 1.37
N MET A 29 14.91 5.57 0.51
CA MET A 29 14.83 6.98 0.83
C MET A 29 13.57 7.59 0.23
N THR A 30 13.05 8.63 0.88
CA THR A 30 11.92 9.41 0.39
C THR A 30 12.16 10.90 0.51
N VAL A 31 11.65 11.67 -0.45
CA VAL A 31 11.65 13.13 -0.46
C VAL A 31 10.25 13.62 -0.83
N ILE A 32 9.79 14.71 -0.23
CA ILE A 32 8.49 15.30 -0.56
C ILE A 32 8.59 15.95 -1.95
N GLY A 33 7.72 15.56 -2.87
CA GLY A 33 7.60 16.16 -4.20
C GLY A 33 6.56 17.26 -4.28
N GLY A 34 5.56 17.24 -3.38
CA GLY A 34 4.52 18.26 -3.34
C GLY A 34 3.40 17.88 -2.39
N ARG A 35 2.68 18.89 -1.90
CA ARG A 35 1.51 18.72 -1.04
C ARG A 35 0.31 19.37 -1.70
N ASP A 36 -0.79 18.64 -1.69
CA ASP A 36 -2.10 19.13 -2.09
C ASP A 36 -3.04 19.06 -0.88
N VAL A 37 -4.25 19.60 -0.98
CA VAL A 37 -5.27 19.58 0.06
C VAL A 37 -5.55 18.13 0.48
N MET A 38 -5.81 17.26 -0.50
CA MET A 38 -6.27 15.87 -0.27
C MET A 38 -5.18 14.82 -0.34
N SER A 39 -3.99 15.18 -0.82
CA SER A 39 -2.92 14.22 -1.07
C SER A 39 -1.52 14.78 -0.79
N THR A 40 -0.53 13.90 -0.72
CA THR A 40 0.88 14.29 -0.70
C THR A 40 1.65 13.37 -1.63
N THR A 41 2.51 13.98 -2.44
CA THR A 41 3.37 13.30 -3.40
C THR A 41 4.75 13.13 -2.80
N TYR A 42 5.29 11.92 -2.94
CA TYR A 42 6.63 11.54 -2.52
C TYR A 42 7.42 11.01 -3.70
N HIS A 43 8.71 11.30 -3.70
CA HIS A 43 9.71 10.71 -4.56
C HIS A 43 10.48 9.68 -3.73
N VAL A 44 10.37 8.41 -4.08
CA VAL A 44 11.05 7.31 -3.37
C VAL A 44 12.11 6.68 -4.25
N ARG A 45 13.21 6.27 -3.64
CA ARG A 45 14.31 5.57 -4.34
C ARG A 45 15.02 4.62 -3.41
N HIS A 46 15.63 3.58 -3.96
CA HIS A 46 16.54 2.75 -3.19
C HIS A 46 17.85 3.49 -2.89
N PHE A 47 18.41 3.24 -1.70
CA PHE A 47 19.71 3.73 -1.30
C PHE A 47 20.79 3.22 -2.28
N GLU A 48 21.72 4.10 -2.66
CA GLU A 48 22.79 3.84 -3.65
C GLU A 48 22.33 3.51 -5.10
N VAL A 49 21.03 3.56 -5.40
CA VAL A 49 20.52 3.36 -6.77
C VAL A 49 20.22 4.71 -7.41
N PHE A 50 21.09 5.14 -8.34
CA PHE A 50 20.88 6.36 -9.11
C PHE A 50 19.86 6.15 -10.25
N GLY A 51 19.02 7.14 -10.51
CA GLY A 51 18.12 7.19 -11.67
C GLY A 51 16.85 6.34 -11.61
N LYS A 52 16.57 5.62 -10.51
CA LYS A 52 15.33 4.83 -10.33
C LYS A 52 14.45 5.42 -9.23
N GLU A 53 14.07 6.67 -9.42
CA GLU A 53 13.12 7.33 -8.53
C GLU A 53 11.68 7.01 -8.97
N VAL A 54 10.83 6.71 -8.01
CA VAL A 54 9.42 6.38 -8.23
C VAL A 54 8.57 7.44 -7.54
N LYS A 55 7.57 7.95 -8.26
CA LYS A 55 6.56 8.84 -7.69
C LYS A 55 5.49 8.04 -6.96
N MET A 56 5.24 8.40 -5.71
CA MET A 56 4.25 7.79 -4.82
C MET A 56 3.25 8.86 -4.38
N VAL A 57 1.98 8.49 -4.20
CA VAL A 57 0.95 9.40 -3.70
C VAL A 57 0.26 8.77 -2.51
N ILE A 58 0.13 9.53 -1.43
CA ILE A 58 -0.73 9.20 -0.28
C ILE A 58 -1.99 10.06 -0.30
N THR A 59 -3.14 9.42 -0.13
CA THR A 59 -4.45 10.07 0.03
C THR A 59 -4.71 10.29 1.51
N LYS A 60 -4.83 11.54 1.96
CA LYS A 60 -4.90 11.87 3.40
C LYS A 60 -6.15 11.33 4.11
N PRO A 61 -7.37 11.41 3.55
CA PRO A 61 -8.57 10.92 4.25
C PRO A 61 -8.51 9.44 4.64
N THR A 62 -7.90 8.60 3.80
CA THR A 62 -7.85 7.15 4.01
C THR A 62 -6.46 6.65 4.40
N ASN A 63 -5.45 7.53 4.36
CA ASN A 63 -4.03 7.19 4.45
C ASN A 63 -3.62 6.05 3.50
N THR A 64 -4.29 5.94 2.35
CA THR A 64 -3.98 4.94 1.33
C THR A 64 -2.81 5.41 0.49
N VAL A 65 -1.85 4.52 0.27
CA VAL A 65 -0.66 4.79 -0.56
C VAL A 65 -0.73 3.93 -1.81
N CYS A 66 -0.64 4.56 -2.97
CA CYS A 66 -0.57 3.85 -4.25
C CYS A 66 0.90 3.70 -4.68
N CYS A 67 1.30 2.49 -5.04
CA CYS A 67 2.67 2.18 -5.46
C CYS A 67 2.68 1.43 -6.79
N CYS A 68 3.58 1.80 -7.71
CA CYS A 68 3.71 1.16 -9.01
C CYS A 68 4.23 -0.30 -8.95
N CYS A 69 4.76 -0.75 -7.80
CA CYS A 69 5.20 -2.15 -7.64
C CYS A 69 4.03 -3.16 -7.65
N LYS A 70 2.79 -2.67 -7.48
CA LYS A 70 1.55 -3.46 -7.49
C LYS A 70 1.49 -4.59 -6.44
N LEU A 71 2.33 -4.57 -5.41
CA LEU A 71 2.37 -5.62 -4.39
C LEU A 71 1.05 -5.69 -3.60
N PHE A 72 0.40 -4.55 -3.38
CA PHE A 72 -0.88 -4.51 -2.69
C PHE A 72 -2.01 -5.06 -3.58
N GLU A 73 -1.99 -4.75 -4.86
CA GLU A 73 -2.98 -5.21 -5.85
C GLU A 73 -2.85 -6.70 -6.12
N THR A 74 -1.62 -7.23 -6.13
CA THR A 74 -1.34 -8.65 -6.43
C THR A 74 -1.40 -9.53 -5.19
N ILE A 75 -0.70 -9.17 -4.12
CA ILE A 75 -0.55 -9.99 -2.91
C ILE A 75 -1.45 -9.47 -1.78
N GLY A 76 -1.78 -8.18 -1.75
CA GLY A 76 -2.63 -7.62 -0.70
C GLY A 76 -1.89 -7.15 0.55
N ILE A 77 -0.60 -6.83 0.42
CA ILE A 77 0.22 -6.29 1.52
C ILE A 77 0.92 -4.98 1.11
N PRO A 78 1.19 -4.07 2.06
CA PRO A 78 2.00 -2.90 1.80
C PRO A 78 3.44 -3.28 1.43
N CYS A 79 4.03 -2.57 0.48
CA CYS A 79 5.44 -2.71 0.10
C CYS A 79 6.37 -1.83 0.95
N SER A 80 7.68 -2.04 0.81
CA SER A 80 8.72 -1.22 1.45
C SER A 80 8.54 0.28 1.22
N TYR A 81 8.24 0.70 -0.01
CA TYR A 81 7.99 2.12 -0.34
C TYR A 81 6.81 2.69 0.44
N THR A 82 5.74 1.90 0.60
CA THR A 82 4.56 2.30 1.36
C THR A 82 4.94 2.57 2.82
N PHE A 83 5.74 1.71 3.44
CA PHE A 83 6.17 1.90 4.82
C PHE A 83 7.04 3.15 5.01
N VAL A 84 7.96 3.45 4.08
CA VAL A 84 8.73 4.69 4.13
C VAL A 84 7.83 5.92 4.07
N VAL A 85 6.84 5.93 3.16
CA VAL A 85 5.88 7.04 3.04
C VAL A 85 5.05 7.21 4.31
N LEU A 86 4.56 6.11 4.89
CA LEU A 86 3.81 6.17 6.16
C LEU A 86 4.67 6.75 7.31
N LYS A 87 5.96 6.42 7.37
CA LYS A 87 6.87 7.03 8.36
C LYS A 87 7.07 8.52 8.11
N ALA A 88 7.23 8.93 6.85
CA ALA A 88 7.39 10.34 6.49
C ALA A 88 6.15 11.19 6.83
N GLU A 89 4.95 10.57 6.80
CA GLU A 89 3.69 11.17 7.25
C GLU A 89 3.44 11.04 8.76
N ASN A 90 4.41 10.51 9.52
CA ASN A 90 4.28 10.21 10.96
C ASN A 90 3.10 9.28 11.31
N ILE A 91 2.65 8.47 10.35
CA ILE A 91 1.55 7.52 10.54
C ILE A 91 2.09 6.26 11.19
N THR A 92 1.99 6.15 12.51
CA THR A 92 2.63 5.07 13.27
C THR A 92 1.94 3.70 13.17
N LYS A 93 0.78 3.63 12.52
CA LYS A 93 -0.03 2.40 12.35
C LYS A 93 -0.23 2.06 10.89
N ILE A 94 -0.39 0.77 10.58
CA ILE A 94 -0.77 0.36 9.23
C ILE A 94 -2.23 0.81 9.02
N PRO A 95 -2.53 1.66 8.02
CA PRO A 95 -3.89 2.08 7.74
C PRO A 95 -4.80 0.89 7.51
N GLY A 96 -6.02 0.92 8.08
CA GLY A 96 -6.99 -0.16 7.91
C GLY A 96 -7.37 -0.40 6.45
N SER A 97 -7.36 0.65 5.63
CA SER A 97 -7.53 0.62 4.18
C SER A 97 -6.49 -0.24 3.45
N MET A 98 -5.33 -0.50 4.08
CA MET A 98 -4.24 -1.31 3.54
C MET A 98 -4.09 -2.66 4.27
N ILE A 99 -5.11 -3.11 4.99
CA ILE A 99 -5.18 -4.45 5.60
C ILE A 99 -6.42 -5.16 5.05
N LEU A 100 -6.21 -6.17 4.21
CA LEU A 100 -7.31 -6.93 3.61
C LEU A 100 -7.82 -8.00 4.59
N SER A 101 -9.14 -8.08 4.76
CA SER A 101 -9.81 -8.98 5.70
C SER A 101 -9.39 -10.45 5.52
N ARG A 102 -9.29 -10.92 4.26
CA ARG A 102 -8.84 -12.28 3.92
C ARG A 102 -7.46 -12.67 4.48
N TRP A 103 -6.62 -11.68 4.80
CA TRP A 103 -5.25 -11.88 5.28
C TRP A 103 -5.11 -11.70 6.79
N THR A 104 -6.20 -11.40 7.49
CA THR A 104 -6.18 -11.28 8.94
C THR A 104 -6.37 -12.65 9.61
N LYS A 105 -5.93 -12.78 10.86
CA LYS A 105 -6.17 -13.99 11.66
C LYS A 105 -7.66 -14.24 11.90
N ASP A 106 -8.44 -13.17 11.91
CA ASP A 106 -9.88 -13.17 12.18
C ASP A 106 -10.70 -13.53 10.93
N ALA A 107 -10.06 -13.76 9.76
CA ALA A 107 -10.74 -14.14 8.53
C ALA A 107 -11.61 -15.40 8.67
N LYS A 108 -11.29 -16.29 9.61
CA LYS A 108 -12.07 -17.50 9.91
C LYS A 108 -13.29 -17.25 10.80
N ILE A 109 -13.40 -16.08 11.41
CA ILE A 109 -14.46 -15.70 12.37
C ILE A 109 -15.62 -14.98 11.65
N MET A 110 -15.51 -14.77 10.34
CA MET A 110 -16.60 -14.27 9.50
C MET A 110 -17.62 -15.39 9.24
N ASP A 111 -18.31 -15.80 10.30
CA ASP A 111 -19.59 -16.52 10.24
C ASP A 111 -20.71 -15.50 9.94
N HIS A 112 -21.77 -15.97 9.29
CA HIS A 112 -22.79 -15.24 8.57
C HIS A 112 -23.40 -13.99 9.25
N GLY A 113 -22.93 -12.79 8.90
CA GLY A 113 -23.56 -11.53 9.33
C GLY A 113 -23.18 -10.32 8.49
N SER A 114 -24.14 -9.90 7.63
CA SER A 114 -24.20 -8.65 6.86
C SER A 114 -23.05 -8.34 5.87
N LEU A 115 -23.29 -8.73 4.62
CA LEU A 115 -22.67 -8.13 3.43
C LEU A 115 -23.18 -6.69 3.30
N GLU A 116 -22.47 -5.70 3.86
CA GLU A 116 -22.55 -4.35 3.33
C GLU A 116 -21.62 -4.26 2.11
N THR A 117 -22.25 -4.34 0.95
CA THR A 117 -21.63 -4.15 -0.36
C THR A 117 -20.88 -2.81 -0.41
N CYS A 118 -19.55 -2.85 -0.53
CA CYS A 118 -18.78 -1.69 -0.97
C CYS A 118 -18.95 -1.56 -2.49
N SER A 119 -19.99 -0.84 -2.90
CA SER A 119 -20.36 -0.55 -4.30
C SER A 119 -19.44 0.47 -4.99
N THR A 120 -18.27 0.81 -4.41
CA THR A 120 -17.42 1.89 -4.96
C THR A 120 -16.27 1.38 -5.85
N ILE A 121 -15.88 0.10 -5.75
CA ILE A 121 -14.73 -0.42 -6.52
C ILE A 121 -15.12 -0.81 -7.97
N SER A 122 -16.38 -1.20 -8.20
CA SER A 122 -16.82 -1.62 -9.54
C SER A 122 -16.88 -0.47 -10.56
N HIS A 123 -16.96 0.79 -10.11
CA HIS A 123 -17.12 1.93 -11.02
C HIS A 123 -15.79 2.42 -11.64
N TYR A 124 -14.64 2.10 -11.05
CA TYR A 124 -13.33 2.51 -11.59
C TYR A 124 -12.83 1.56 -12.69
N MET A 125 -13.14 0.27 -12.61
CA MET A 125 -12.60 -0.74 -13.53
C MET A 125 -13.44 -0.98 -14.79
N ILE A 126 -14.60 -0.33 -14.95
CA ILE A 126 -15.47 -0.47 -16.13
C ILE A 126 -15.20 0.61 -17.21
N LYS A 127 -14.37 1.63 -16.94
CA LYS A 127 -14.12 2.70 -17.93
C LYS A 127 -12.89 2.54 -18.83
N GLU A 128 -11.97 1.63 -18.57
CA GLU A 128 -10.75 1.49 -19.39
C GLU A 128 -10.55 0.05 -19.88
N ALA A 129 -11.55 -0.49 -20.56
CA ALA A 129 -11.42 -1.64 -21.46
C ALA A 129 -11.89 -1.22 -22.85
N GLY A 130 -11.14 -0.31 -23.48
CA GLY A 130 -11.41 0.15 -24.83
C GLY A 130 -10.17 0.80 -25.41
N VAL A 131 -9.59 0.14 -26.40
CA VAL A 131 -8.44 0.55 -27.22
C VAL A 131 -7.06 0.29 -26.59
N GLY A 132 -6.42 -0.76 -27.12
CA GLY A 132 -5.02 -1.05 -26.84
C GLY A 132 -4.14 0.12 -27.26
N LEU A 133 -3.45 0.69 -26.29
CA LEU A 133 -2.25 1.49 -26.50
C LEU A 133 -1.20 1.01 -25.50
N ILE A 134 -0.21 0.31 -26.06
CA ILE A 134 1.10 0.08 -25.46
C ILE A 134 1.71 1.46 -25.18
N PHE A 135 1.66 1.89 -23.94
CA PHE A 135 2.61 2.88 -23.43
C PHE A 135 3.30 2.31 -22.20
N SER A 136 4.48 1.75 -22.48
CA SER A 136 5.60 1.82 -21.56
C SER A 136 5.80 3.28 -21.14
N SER A 137 5.91 3.54 -19.84
CA SER A 137 6.99 4.34 -19.24
C SER A 137 6.84 4.37 -17.73
N CYS A 138 7.95 4.07 -17.06
CA CYS A 138 8.25 4.53 -15.70
C CYS A 138 8.34 6.05 -15.66
#